data_AF-E6KVN2-F1
#
_entry.id   AF-E6KVN2-F1
#
_cell.length_a   1.000
_cell.length_b   1.000
_cell.length_c   1.000
_cell.angle_alpha   90.00
_cell.angle_beta   90.00
_cell.angle_gamma   90.00
#
_symmetry.space_group_name_H-M   'P 1'
#
loop_
_entity.id
_entity.type
_entity.pdbx_description
1 polymer ?
#
loop_
_entity_poly.entity_id
_entity_poly.type
_entity_poly.pdbx_seq_one_letter_code
_entity_poly.pdbx_strand_id
1 'polypeptide(L)'
;MNSESVIFCEVKEMNEALMPREKLLKYGVATLTDAELLAIFLRTGIKDCPVMQLSKNVLQHFGSLRGLISANQKQFCAVKGIGITQFIQLQACTEMTRRYLLAELKEGYCFSSSETVKMYLQTELENTEREIFLVLFLDNQHRLIKQERLFLGTINKAMVYPREVIKEALACNAAAIILAHNHPSGVAEPSFSDRQITETIKQAAELVEIRVLDHFVIGKGNYFSFAEQNLL
;
A
#
# COMPACT_ATOMS: atom_id res chain seq x y z
N MET A 1 -10.88 58.86 -48.02
CA MET A 1 -11.36 58.61 -46.64
C MET A 1 -12.45 57.57 -46.70
N ASN A 2 -12.11 56.32 -46.36
CA ASN A 2 -12.92 55.39 -45.57
C ASN A 2 -12.18 54.05 -45.55
N SER A 3 -11.49 53.86 -44.43
CA SER A 3 -10.80 52.65 -44.01
C SER A 3 -11.83 51.67 -43.47
N GLU A 4 -12.10 50.59 -44.20
CA GLU A 4 -12.82 49.43 -43.66
C GLU A 4 -11.82 48.55 -42.90
N SER A 5 -11.97 48.55 -41.57
CA SER A 5 -11.22 47.73 -40.64
C SER A 5 -11.63 46.27 -40.79
N VAL A 6 -10.71 45.45 -41.28
CA VAL A 6 -10.79 43.99 -41.22
C VAL A 6 -10.74 43.58 -39.75
N ILE A 7 -11.85 43.05 -39.22
CA ILE A 7 -11.87 42.41 -37.91
C ILE A 7 -11.18 41.06 -38.05
N PHE A 8 -9.91 40.98 -37.67
CA PHE A 8 -9.25 39.71 -37.40
C PHE A 8 -9.88 39.12 -36.14
N CYS A 9 -10.68 38.07 -36.33
CA CYS A 9 -11.10 37.21 -35.24
C CYS A 9 -9.88 36.40 -34.80
N GLU A 10 -9.21 36.83 -33.72
CA GLU A 10 -8.22 36.02 -33.03
C GLU A 10 -8.90 34.74 -32.55
N VAL A 11 -8.67 33.65 -33.27
CA VAL A 11 -8.90 32.30 -32.76
C VAL A 11 -7.92 32.14 -31.60
N LYS A 12 -8.38 32.42 -30.38
CA LYS A 12 -7.75 31.90 -29.18
C LYS A 12 -7.71 30.38 -29.36
N GLU A 13 -6.53 29.82 -29.58
CA GLU A 13 -6.26 28.41 -29.32
C GLU A 13 -6.58 28.17 -27.84
N MET A 14 -7.84 27.83 -27.56
CA MET A 14 -8.19 27.18 -26.32
C MET A 14 -7.45 25.86 -26.35
N ASN A 15 -6.34 25.79 -25.62
CA ASN A 15 -5.69 24.55 -25.28
C ASN A 15 -6.73 23.72 -24.51
N GLU A 16 -7.56 22.96 -25.22
CA GLU A 16 -8.60 22.12 -24.64
C GLU A 16 -7.91 21.17 -23.67
N ALA A 17 -8.08 21.44 -22.37
CA ALA A 17 -7.52 20.59 -21.34
C ALA A 17 -8.15 19.21 -21.51
N LEU A 18 -7.32 18.24 -21.92
CA LEU A 18 -7.77 16.87 -22.19
C LEU A 18 -8.54 16.31 -21.00
N MET A 19 -9.61 15.57 -21.29
CA MET A 19 -10.37 14.89 -20.25
C MET A 19 -9.50 13.79 -19.61
N PRO A 20 -9.73 13.42 -18.33
CA PRO A 20 -8.84 12.52 -17.60
C PRO A 20 -8.50 11.21 -18.33
N ARG A 21 -9.49 10.60 -19.01
CA ARG A 21 -9.30 9.36 -19.78
C ARG A 21 -8.44 9.58 -21.03
N GLU A 22 -8.63 10.69 -21.71
CA GLU A 22 -7.85 11.06 -22.90
C GLU A 22 -6.41 11.38 -22.51
N LYS A 23 -6.24 12.12 -21.41
CA LYS A 23 -4.93 12.42 -20.82
C LYS A 23 -4.20 11.15 -20.41
N LEU A 24 -4.89 10.18 -19.80
CA LEU A 24 -4.35 8.85 -19.49
C LEU A 24 -3.83 8.14 -20.75
N LEU A 25 -4.65 8.09 -21.81
CA LEU A 25 -4.28 7.40 -23.05
C LEU A 25 -3.13 8.09 -23.79
N LYS A 26 -3.07 9.43 -23.75
CA LYS A 26 -2.07 10.20 -24.50
C LYS A 26 -0.73 10.30 -23.78
N TYR A 27 -0.75 10.49 -22.47
CA TYR A 27 0.46 10.81 -21.69
C TYR A 27 0.76 9.82 -20.56
N GLY A 28 -0.11 8.83 -20.33
CA GLY A 28 0.06 7.82 -19.29
C GLY A 28 -0.43 8.24 -17.91
N VAL A 29 -0.63 7.24 -17.05
CA VAL A 29 -1.22 7.38 -15.71
C VAL A 29 -0.42 8.32 -14.80
N ALA A 30 0.91 8.37 -14.95
CA ALA A 30 1.80 9.17 -14.11
C ALA A 30 1.56 10.70 -14.25
N THR A 31 0.86 11.14 -15.29
CA THR A 31 0.54 12.57 -15.51
C THR A 31 -0.76 13.03 -14.89
N LEU A 32 -1.55 12.08 -14.36
CA LEU A 32 -2.83 12.37 -13.75
C LEU A 32 -2.65 12.85 -12.31
N THR A 33 -3.43 13.84 -11.93
CA THR A 33 -3.62 14.23 -10.54
C THR A 33 -4.50 13.20 -9.82
N ASP A 34 -4.43 13.14 -8.49
CA ASP A 34 -5.31 12.33 -7.65
C ASP A 34 -6.79 12.53 -7.97
N ALA A 35 -7.20 13.78 -8.24
CA ALA A 35 -8.59 14.10 -8.59
C ALA A 35 -8.98 13.51 -9.96
N GLU A 36 -8.08 13.53 -10.93
CA GLU A 36 -8.30 12.93 -12.25
C GLU A 36 -8.36 11.40 -12.16
N LEU A 37 -7.47 10.77 -11.37
CA LEU A 37 -7.50 9.33 -11.10
C LEU A 37 -8.84 8.92 -10.47
N LEU A 38 -9.26 9.64 -9.44
CA LEU A 38 -10.53 9.38 -8.79
C LEU A 38 -11.71 9.64 -9.72
N ALA A 39 -11.64 10.63 -10.61
CA ALA A 39 -12.71 10.88 -11.58
C ALA A 39 -12.85 9.74 -12.58
N ILE A 40 -11.74 9.13 -13.03
CA ILE A 40 -11.76 7.94 -13.87
C ILE A 40 -12.41 6.78 -13.12
N PHE A 41 -12.04 6.57 -11.85
CA PHE A 41 -12.60 5.53 -10.98
C PHE A 41 -14.11 5.68 -10.75
N LEU A 42 -14.57 6.89 -10.43
CA LEU A 42 -15.98 7.21 -10.17
C LEU A 42 -16.85 7.20 -11.44
N ARG A 43 -16.23 7.41 -12.61
CA ARG A 43 -16.83 7.41 -13.96
C ARG A 43 -17.81 8.56 -14.23
N THR A 44 -18.69 8.89 -13.29
CA THR A 44 -19.74 9.91 -13.43
C THR A 44 -19.90 10.71 -12.15
N GLY A 45 -20.39 11.95 -12.28
CA GLY A 45 -20.78 12.78 -11.15
C GLY A 45 -22.17 12.44 -10.65
N ILE A 46 -22.68 13.30 -9.76
CA ILE A 46 -24.09 13.27 -9.32
C ILE A 46 -24.82 14.50 -9.85
N LYS A 47 -26.14 14.56 -9.65
CA LYS A 47 -26.94 15.72 -9.99
C LYS A 47 -26.30 17.00 -9.41
N ASP A 48 -26.11 17.99 -10.26
CA ASP A 48 -25.53 19.30 -9.94
C ASP A 48 -24.06 19.26 -9.43
N CYS A 49 -23.34 18.13 -9.60
CA CYS A 49 -21.93 18.00 -9.25
C CYS A 49 -21.19 17.09 -10.24
N PRO A 50 -20.52 17.68 -11.26
CA PRO A 50 -19.73 16.93 -12.24
C PRO A 50 -18.63 16.10 -11.58
N VAL A 51 -18.21 15.01 -12.24
CA VAL A 51 -17.28 14.02 -11.67
C VAL A 51 -15.98 14.63 -11.14
N MET A 52 -15.40 15.62 -11.85
CA MET A 52 -14.18 16.28 -11.41
C MET A 52 -14.37 17.06 -10.10
N GLN A 53 -15.53 17.72 -9.93
CA GLN A 53 -15.83 18.43 -8.69
C GLN A 53 -16.11 17.45 -7.56
N LEU A 54 -16.84 16.37 -7.85
CA LEU A 54 -17.09 15.30 -6.88
C LEU A 54 -15.77 14.69 -6.39
N SER A 55 -14.83 14.37 -7.28
CA SER A 55 -13.52 13.82 -6.93
C SER A 55 -12.72 14.75 -6.04
N LYS A 56 -12.72 16.06 -6.32
CA LYS A 56 -12.06 17.06 -5.44
C LYS A 56 -12.71 17.10 -4.06
N ASN A 57 -14.04 17.11 -3.99
CA ASN A 57 -14.77 17.13 -2.71
C ASN A 57 -14.49 15.87 -1.87
N VAL A 58 -14.47 14.71 -2.51
CA VAL A 58 -14.13 13.43 -1.87
C VAL A 58 -12.70 13.48 -1.32
N LEU A 59 -11.72 13.87 -2.14
CA LEU A 59 -10.32 13.97 -1.69
C LEU A 59 -10.15 14.99 -0.57
N GLN A 60 -10.84 16.11 -0.62
CA GLN A 60 -10.82 17.11 0.45
C GLN A 60 -11.40 16.54 1.76
N HIS A 61 -12.46 15.74 1.70
CA HIS A 61 -13.06 15.11 2.87
C HIS A 61 -12.10 14.11 3.54
N PHE A 62 -11.41 13.29 2.76
CA PHE A 62 -10.46 12.29 3.27
C PHE A 62 -9.02 12.81 3.43
N GLY A 63 -8.75 14.04 3.00
CA GLY A 63 -7.44 14.69 2.99
C GLY A 63 -6.45 14.18 1.93
N SER A 64 -6.56 12.91 1.50
CA SER A 64 -5.67 12.30 0.50
C SER A 64 -6.29 11.03 -0.11
N LEU A 65 -5.74 10.52 -1.22
CA LEU A 65 -6.07 9.19 -1.74
C LEU A 65 -5.87 8.09 -0.69
N ARG A 66 -4.82 8.22 0.11
CA ARG A 66 -4.50 7.28 1.17
C ARG A 66 -5.59 7.25 2.24
N GLY A 67 -6.06 8.42 2.68
CA GLY A 67 -7.19 8.53 3.61
C GLY A 67 -8.50 7.97 3.04
N LEU A 68 -8.70 8.07 1.72
CA LEU A 68 -9.86 7.49 1.03
C LEU A 68 -9.79 5.96 1.01
N ILE A 69 -8.62 5.39 0.68
CA ILE A 69 -8.41 3.94 0.58
C ILE A 69 -8.49 3.26 1.95
N SER A 70 -8.04 3.92 3.02
CA SER A 70 -8.07 3.38 4.39
C SER A 70 -9.39 3.59 5.13
N ALA A 71 -10.33 4.35 4.55
CA ALA A 71 -11.62 4.62 5.20
C ALA A 71 -12.46 3.35 5.35
N ASN A 72 -13.08 3.16 6.52
CA ASN A 72 -14.04 2.08 6.69
C ASN A 72 -15.34 2.37 5.91
N GLN A 73 -16.17 1.35 5.71
CA GLN A 73 -17.42 1.46 4.94
C GLN A 73 -18.31 2.62 5.41
N LYS A 74 -18.45 2.80 6.73
CA LYS A 74 -19.32 3.83 7.32
C LYS A 74 -18.82 5.23 6.99
N GLN A 75 -17.51 5.46 7.14
CA GLN A 75 -16.87 6.73 6.78
C GLN A 75 -16.95 6.99 5.28
N PHE A 76 -16.63 5.97 4.47
CA PHE A 76 -16.65 6.06 3.01
C PHE A 76 -18.03 6.44 2.48
N CYS A 77 -19.07 5.75 2.94
CA CYS A 77 -20.45 5.94 2.47
C CYS A 77 -21.13 7.19 3.07
N ALA A 78 -20.49 7.91 3.99
CA ALA A 78 -21.02 9.15 4.55
C ALA A 78 -20.92 10.34 3.58
N VAL A 79 -20.08 10.24 2.54
CA VAL A 79 -19.83 11.32 1.59
C VAL A 79 -20.86 11.31 0.47
N LYS A 80 -21.55 12.44 0.28
CA LYS A 80 -22.54 12.59 -0.80
C LYS A 80 -21.89 12.34 -2.16
N GLY A 81 -22.41 11.32 -2.87
CA GLY A 81 -21.99 10.97 -4.23
C GLY A 81 -21.08 9.75 -4.33
N ILE A 82 -20.62 9.19 -3.21
CA ILE A 82 -19.98 7.88 -3.17
C ILE A 82 -20.69 6.98 -2.15
N GLY A 83 -21.15 5.82 -2.61
CA GLY A 83 -21.93 4.90 -1.80
C GLY A 83 -21.32 3.51 -1.76
N ILE A 84 -22.15 2.54 -1.37
CA ILE A 84 -21.73 1.15 -1.22
C ILE A 84 -21.15 0.56 -2.51
N THR A 85 -21.65 0.96 -3.68
CA THR A 85 -21.15 0.50 -4.98
C THR A 85 -19.69 0.90 -5.19
N GLN A 86 -19.36 2.17 -4.98
CA GLN A 86 -17.98 2.66 -5.10
C GLN A 86 -17.08 2.07 -4.02
N PHE A 87 -17.60 1.83 -2.81
CA PHE A 87 -16.86 1.15 -1.77
C PHE A 87 -16.48 -0.29 -2.18
N ILE A 88 -17.44 -1.09 -2.66
CA ILE A 88 -17.19 -2.45 -3.15
C ILE A 88 -16.17 -2.44 -4.29
N GLN A 89 -16.30 -1.52 -5.24
CA GLN A 89 -15.36 -1.38 -6.34
C GLN A 89 -13.94 -1.06 -5.85
N LEU A 90 -13.81 -0.18 -4.85
CA LEU A 90 -12.52 0.17 -4.27
C LEU A 90 -11.88 -1.04 -3.57
N GLN A 91 -12.67 -1.77 -2.77
CA GLN A 91 -12.21 -2.99 -2.09
C GLN A 91 -11.74 -4.05 -3.11
N ALA A 92 -12.46 -4.21 -4.22
CA ALA A 92 -12.05 -5.11 -5.30
C ALA A 92 -10.71 -4.68 -5.92
N CYS A 93 -10.50 -3.39 -6.19
CA CYS A 93 -9.22 -2.88 -6.70
C CYS A 93 -8.05 -3.15 -5.72
N THR A 94 -8.26 -2.88 -4.43
CA THR A 94 -7.25 -3.15 -3.39
C THR A 94 -6.91 -4.64 -3.30
N GLU A 95 -7.92 -5.51 -3.29
CA GLU A 95 -7.71 -6.97 -3.24
C GLU A 95 -7.01 -7.51 -4.50
N MET A 96 -7.34 -6.99 -5.69
CA MET A 96 -6.62 -7.35 -6.91
C MET A 96 -5.14 -6.96 -6.84
N THR A 97 -4.85 -5.77 -6.31
CA THR A 97 -3.47 -5.29 -6.10
C THR A 97 -2.71 -6.18 -5.12
N ARG A 98 -3.36 -6.55 -4.01
CA ARG A 98 -2.81 -7.48 -3.02
C ARG A 98 -2.46 -8.84 -3.63
N ARG A 99 -3.36 -9.41 -4.44
CA ARG A 99 -3.14 -10.71 -5.10
C ARG A 99 -2.04 -10.66 -6.15
N TYR A 100 -1.95 -9.55 -6.90
CA TYR A 100 -0.87 -9.32 -7.84
C TYR A 100 0.48 -9.32 -7.12
N LEU A 101 0.62 -8.51 -6.06
CA LEU A 101 1.86 -8.45 -5.27
C LEU A 101 2.20 -9.82 -4.65
N LEU A 102 1.20 -10.56 -4.17
CA LEU A 102 1.42 -11.91 -3.64
C LEU A 102 1.90 -12.90 -4.70
N ALA A 103 1.40 -12.81 -5.93
CA ALA A 103 1.85 -13.65 -7.03
C ALA A 103 3.30 -13.33 -7.41
N GLU A 104 3.65 -12.05 -7.50
CA GLU A 104 5.03 -11.60 -7.74
C GLU A 104 6.02 -12.18 -6.70
N LEU A 105 5.63 -12.15 -5.41
CA LEU A 105 6.43 -12.74 -4.34
C LEU A 105 6.60 -14.27 -4.46
N LYS A 106 5.61 -14.98 -5.01
CA LYS A 106 5.69 -16.44 -5.22
C LYS A 106 6.50 -16.82 -6.45
N GLU A 107 6.45 -16.01 -7.50
CA GLU A 107 7.16 -16.28 -8.76
C GLU A 107 8.64 -15.85 -8.70
N GLY A 108 9.00 -14.94 -7.78
CA GLY A 108 10.39 -14.55 -7.54
C GLY A 108 11.00 -13.65 -8.61
N TYR A 109 10.19 -12.80 -9.25
CA TYR A 109 10.70 -11.87 -10.27
C TYR A 109 11.77 -10.94 -9.69
N CYS A 110 12.97 -11.05 -10.24
CA CYS A 110 14.24 -10.62 -9.64
C CYS A 110 14.62 -9.14 -9.92
N PHE A 111 13.67 -8.21 -10.03
CA PHE A 111 14.00 -6.80 -10.32
C PHE A 111 13.62 -5.77 -9.24
N SER A 112 13.03 -6.14 -8.10
CA SER A 112 12.59 -5.16 -7.08
C SER A 112 12.27 -5.75 -5.69
N SER A 113 13.03 -6.74 -5.21
CA SER A 113 12.61 -7.61 -4.09
C SER A 113 12.29 -6.90 -2.77
N SER A 114 12.88 -5.74 -2.46
CA SER A 114 12.52 -4.97 -1.25
C SER A 114 11.25 -4.14 -1.43
N GLU A 115 11.08 -3.46 -2.57
CA GLU A 115 9.91 -2.60 -2.82
C GLU A 115 8.64 -3.43 -2.96
N THR A 116 8.68 -4.56 -3.67
CA THR A 116 7.50 -5.45 -3.79
C THR A 116 7.11 -6.03 -2.41
N VAL A 117 8.09 -6.45 -1.60
CA VAL A 117 7.84 -6.93 -0.23
C VAL A 117 7.26 -5.80 0.63
N LYS A 118 7.83 -4.60 0.59
CA LYS A 118 7.32 -3.42 1.29
C LYS A 118 5.88 -3.10 0.88
N MET A 119 5.59 -2.98 -0.41
CA MET A 119 4.24 -2.68 -0.92
C MET A 119 3.24 -3.76 -0.48
N TYR A 120 3.66 -5.02 -0.53
CA TYR A 120 2.87 -6.13 -0.03
C TYR A 120 2.59 -5.98 1.47
N LEU A 121 3.63 -5.79 2.29
CA LEU A 121 3.52 -5.63 3.74
C LEU A 121 2.68 -4.41 4.15
N GLN A 122 2.80 -3.29 3.44
CA GLN A 122 1.94 -2.12 3.63
C GLN A 122 0.48 -2.45 3.34
N THR A 123 0.20 -3.17 2.24
CA THR A 123 -1.16 -3.63 1.91
C THR A 123 -1.72 -4.58 2.98
N GLU A 124 -0.87 -5.44 3.56
CA GLU A 124 -1.25 -6.43 4.57
C GLU A 124 -1.49 -5.84 5.96
N LEU A 125 -0.67 -4.88 6.39
CA LEU A 125 -0.51 -4.51 7.80
C LEU A 125 -0.81 -3.04 8.13
N GLU A 126 -0.84 -2.13 7.15
CA GLU A 126 -0.97 -0.69 7.43
C GLU A 126 -2.32 -0.33 8.10
N ASN A 127 -3.40 -0.97 7.65
CA ASN A 127 -4.76 -0.66 8.09
C ASN A 127 -5.26 -1.53 9.25
N THR A 128 -4.40 -2.35 9.86
CA THR A 128 -4.78 -3.17 11.00
C THR A 128 -4.76 -2.38 12.30
N GLU A 129 -5.88 -2.40 13.03
CA GLU A 129 -6.07 -1.68 14.30
C GLU A 129 -5.33 -2.30 15.49
N ARG A 130 -4.87 -3.55 15.32
CA ARG A 130 -4.05 -4.27 16.31
C ARG A 130 -2.68 -4.49 15.74
N GLU A 131 -1.69 -4.56 16.62
CA GLU A 131 -0.35 -4.98 16.26
C GLU A 131 -0.36 -6.46 15.85
N ILE A 132 0.16 -6.74 14.66
CA ILE A 132 0.30 -8.06 14.08
C ILE A 132 1.77 -8.26 13.76
N PHE A 133 2.34 -9.36 14.24
CA PHE A 133 3.65 -9.82 13.80
C PHE A 133 3.46 -10.87 12.69
N LEU A 134 3.97 -10.57 11.50
CA LEU A 134 3.90 -11.38 10.29
C LEU A 134 5.30 -11.88 9.94
N VAL A 135 5.39 -13.15 9.56
CA VAL A 135 6.63 -13.74 9.03
C VAL A 135 6.37 -14.24 7.62
N LEU A 136 7.24 -13.85 6.69
CA LEU A 136 7.30 -14.39 5.35
C LEU A 136 8.39 -15.45 5.30
N PHE A 137 8.03 -16.68 4.94
CA PHE A 137 8.96 -17.81 4.81
C PHE A 137 9.33 -17.99 3.34
N LEU A 138 10.63 -18.01 3.07
CA LEU A 138 11.18 -17.93 1.72
C LEU A 138 12.06 -19.14 1.41
N ASP A 139 12.07 -19.56 0.15
CA ASP A 139 13.01 -20.57 -0.33
C ASP A 139 14.41 -19.98 -0.66
N ASN A 140 15.31 -20.82 -1.15
CA ASN A 140 16.68 -20.41 -1.53
C ASN A 140 16.74 -19.36 -2.65
N GLN A 141 15.67 -19.22 -3.45
CA GLN A 141 15.53 -18.22 -4.51
C GLN A 141 14.74 -17.00 -4.04
N HIS A 142 14.50 -16.88 -2.74
CA HIS A 142 13.71 -15.83 -2.09
C HIS A 142 12.25 -15.78 -2.57
N ARG A 143 11.69 -16.91 -3.01
CA ARG A 143 10.28 -17.03 -3.34
C ARG A 143 9.47 -17.33 -2.09
N LEU A 144 8.30 -16.70 -1.97
CA LEU A 144 7.38 -16.91 -0.86
C LEU A 144 6.82 -18.33 -0.87
N ILE A 145 7.19 -19.13 0.13
CA ILE A 145 6.62 -20.44 0.42
C ILE A 145 5.28 -20.24 1.14
N LYS A 146 5.31 -19.48 2.22
CA LYS A 146 4.20 -19.28 3.15
C LYS A 146 4.36 -17.94 3.87
N GLN A 147 3.24 -17.38 4.31
CA GLN A 147 3.23 -16.32 5.31
C GLN A 147 2.46 -16.76 6.54
N GLU A 148 2.85 -16.28 7.72
CA GLU A 148 2.15 -16.58 8.96
C GLU A 148 2.09 -15.39 9.90
N ARG A 149 0.92 -15.16 10.48
CA ARG A 149 0.71 -14.17 11.53
C ARG A 149 0.98 -14.86 12.86
N LEU A 150 2.14 -14.61 13.45
CA LEU A 150 2.58 -15.23 14.69
C LEU A 150 2.25 -14.30 15.85
N PHE A 151 1.12 -14.52 16.50
CA PHE A 151 0.74 -13.78 17.70
C PHE A 151 0.18 -14.71 18.78
N LEU A 152 0.66 -14.52 20.01
CA LEU A 152 -0.05 -14.90 21.23
C LEU A 152 -0.06 -13.63 22.11
N GLY A 153 -1.20 -12.96 22.25
CA GLY A 153 -1.22 -11.67 22.93
C GLY A 153 -2.59 -11.01 23.05
N THR A 154 -2.63 -9.96 23.87
CA THR A 154 -3.83 -9.13 24.13
C THR A 154 -3.93 -7.99 23.11
N ILE A 155 -4.86 -7.05 23.31
CA ILE A 155 -5.12 -5.91 22.42
C ILE A 155 -3.87 -5.02 22.19
N ASN A 156 -2.89 -5.02 23.13
CA ASN A 156 -1.83 -4.00 23.19
C ASN A 156 -0.40 -4.50 22.90
N LYS A 157 -0.15 -5.82 22.86
CA LYS A 157 1.19 -6.34 22.54
C LYS A 157 1.11 -7.78 22.07
N ALA A 158 1.65 -8.07 20.89
CA ALA A 158 1.91 -9.43 20.46
C ALA A 158 3.17 -9.96 21.16
N MET A 159 3.07 -11.06 21.90
CA MET A 159 4.27 -11.79 22.29
C MET A 159 4.66 -12.71 21.14
N VAL A 160 5.86 -12.51 20.62
CA VAL A 160 6.48 -13.35 19.60
C VAL A 160 7.49 -14.24 20.31
N TYR A 161 7.35 -15.55 20.12
CA TYR A 161 8.31 -16.51 20.65
C TYR A 161 9.21 -16.97 19.50
N PRO A 162 10.54 -16.73 19.57
CA PRO A 162 11.48 -17.14 18.52
C PRO A 162 11.34 -18.62 18.15
N ARG A 163 11.10 -19.50 19.13
CA ARG A 163 10.89 -20.93 18.89
C ARG A 163 9.74 -21.24 17.92
N GLU A 164 8.66 -20.46 17.91
CA GLU A 164 7.54 -20.70 17.00
C GLU A 164 7.90 -20.24 15.58
N VAL A 165 8.66 -19.14 15.45
CA VAL A 165 9.22 -18.69 14.17
C VAL A 165 10.13 -19.78 13.59
N ILE A 166 11.07 -20.30 14.38
CA ILE A 166 12.03 -21.32 13.94
C ILE A 166 11.32 -22.64 13.62
N LYS A 167 10.40 -23.08 14.48
CA LYS A 167 9.61 -24.30 14.26
C LYS A 167 8.87 -24.25 12.92
N GLU A 168 8.22 -23.13 12.62
CA GLU A 168 7.49 -22.97 11.37
C GLU A 168 8.42 -22.87 10.16
N ALA A 169 9.54 -22.15 10.30
CA ALA A 169 10.55 -22.03 9.25
C ALA A 169 11.09 -23.42 8.86
N LEU A 170 11.41 -24.26 9.84
CA LEU A 170 11.84 -25.64 9.61
C LEU A 170 10.71 -26.51 9.03
N ALA A 171 9.47 -26.36 9.53
CA ALA A 171 8.34 -27.15 9.06
C ALA A 171 8.04 -26.94 7.56
N CYS A 172 8.25 -25.72 7.05
CA CYS A 172 8.06 -25.39 5.64
C CYS A 172 9.36 -25.40 4.81
N ASN A 173 10.48 -25.83 5.37
CA ASN A 173 11.80 -25.84 4.74
C ASN A 173 12.24 -24.46 4.21
N ALA A 174 11.97 -23.41 4.98
CA ALA A 174 12.40 -22.06 4.65
C ALA A 174 13.92 -21.95 4.73
N ALA A 175 14.53 -21.37 3.69
CA ALA A 175 15.94 -21.01 3.68
C ALA A 175 16.20 -19.60 4.20
N ALA A 176 15.16 -18.77 4.21
CA ALA A 176 15.21 -17.41 4.71
C ALA A 176 13.84 -16.94 5.21
N ILE A 177 13.84 -15.91 6.05
CA ILE A 177 12.63 -15.27 6.57
C ILE A 177 12.71 -13.75 6.48
N ILE A 178 11.56 -13.10 6.32
CA ILE A 178 11.37 -11.67 6.53
C ILE A 178 10.38 -11.49 7.66
N LEU A 179 10.76 -10.66 8.64
CA LEU A 179 9.90 -10.30 9.77
C LEU A 179 9.16 -9.01 9.43
N ALA A 180 7.94 -8.86 9.91
CA ALA A 180 7.22 -7.60 9.79
C ALA A 180 6.24 -7.41 10.95
N HIS A 181 6.03 -6.18 11.39
CA HIS A 181 4.90 -5.84 12.24
C HIS A 181 4.37 -4.43 11.97
N ASN A 182 3.11 -4.16 12.34
CA ASN A 182 2.56 -2.81 12.29
C ASN A 182 2.49 -2.15 13.66
N HIS A 183 2.66 -0.84 13.68
CA HIS A 183 2.32 -0.02 14.84
C HIS A 183 0.98 0.68 14.58
N PRO A 184 -0.10 0.36 15.33
CA PRO A 184 -1.40 1.03 15.16
C PRO A 184 -1.36 2.55 15.37
N SER A 185 -0.37 3.04 16.12
CA SER A 185 -0.05 4.46 16.29
C SER A 185 0.24 5.16 14.96
N GLY A 186 0.72 4.40 13.97
CA GLY A 186 1.12 4.88 12.66
C GLY A 186 2.57 5.36 12.57
N VAL A 187 3.35 5.29 13.65
CA VAL A 187 4.78 5.61 13.65
C VAL A 187 5.55 4.33 13.31
N ALA A 188 6.44 4.36 12.32
CA ALA A 188 7.20 3.18 11.90
C ALA A 188 8.52 2.99 12.69
N GLU A 189 8.83 3.85 13.66
CA GLU A 189 10.09 3.75 14.39
C GLU A 189 10.10 2.56 15.36
N PRO A 190 11.07 1.63 15.27
CA PRO A 190 11.09 0.44 16.12
C PRO A 190 11.37 0.80 17.59
N SER A 191 10.60 0.19 18.48
CA SER A 191 10.85 0.25 19.91
C SER A 191 12.11 -0.54 20.30
N PHE A 192 12.56 -0.35 21.54
CA PHE A 192 13.64 -1.17 22.10
C PHE A 192 13.30 -2.67 22.09
N SER A 193 12.04 -3.04 22.37
CA SER A 193 11.66 -4.46 22.35
C SER A 193 11.67 -5.04 20.95
N ASP A 194 11.35 -4.23 19.93
CA ASP A 194 11.37 -4.66 18.52
C ASP A 194 12.80 -4.97 18.10
N ARG A 195 13.77 -4.13 18.48
CA ARG A 195 15.19 -4.40 18.24
C ARG A 195 15.66 -5.67 18.95
N GLN A 196 15.30 -5.83 20.22
CA GLN A 196 15.71 -6.99 21.01
C GLN A 196 15.15 -8.31 20.46
N ILE A 197 13.86 -8.34 20.08
CA ILE A 197 13.26 -9.56 19.53
C ILE A 197 13.83 -9.90 18.15
N THR A 198 14.12 -8.88 17.32
CA THR A 198 14.79 -9.06 16.02
C THR A 198 16.12 -9.77 16.19
N GLU A 199 16.96 -9.27 17.09
CA GLU A 199 18.27 -9.84 17.36
C GLU A 199 18.17 -11.28 17.90
N THR A 200 17.21 -11.52 18.80
CA THR A 200 16.98 -12.86 19.36
C THR A 200 16.54 -13.86 18.28
N ILE A 201 15.63 -13.44 17.38
CA ILE A 201 15.17 -14.29 16.26
C ILE A 201 16.32 -14.53 15.28
N LYS A 202 17.11 -13.50 14.95
CA LYS A 202 18.27 -13.60 14.06
C LYS A 202 19.27 -14.64 14.57
N GLN A 203 19.69 -14.53 15.83
CA GLN A 203 20.62 -15.49 16.45
C GLN A 203 20.06 -16.91 16.45
N ALA A 204 18.77 -17.08 16.77
CA ALA A 204 18.14 -18.40 16.76
C ALA A 204 18.04 -19.01 15.36
N ALA A 205 17.77 -18.19 14.34
CA ALA A 205 17.66 -18.62 12.95
C ALA A 205 19.03 -19.01 12.38
N GLU A 206 20.09 -18.27 12.74
CA GLU A 206 21.46 -18.56 12.32
C GLU A 206 21.95 -19.93 12.80
N LEU A 207 21.59 -20.35 14.02
CA LEU A 207 21.92 -21.68 14.57
C LEU A 207 21.35 -22.85 13.76
N VAL A 208 20.32 -22.61 12.95
CA VAL A 208 19.69 -23.61 12.07
C VAL A 208 19.82 -23.23 10.59
N GLU A 209 20.78 -22.36 10.26
CA GLU A 209 21.13 -21.96 8.89
C GLU A 209 19.99 -21.27 8.12
N ILE A 210 19.08 -20.58 8.82
CA ILE A 210 18.00 -19.81 8.22
C ILE A 210 18.35 -18.32 8.28
N ARG A 211 18.36 -17.66 7.12
CA ARG A 211 18.73 -16.23 7.01
C ARG A 211 17.56 -15.32 7.38
N VAL A 212 17.77 -14.32 8.24
CA VAL A 212 16.82 -13.22 8.41
C VAL A 212 17.20 -12.11 7.43
N LEU A 213 16.40 -11.91 6.39
CA LEU A 213 16.74 -10.96 5.31
C LEU A 213 16.38 -9.52 5.68
N ASP A 214 15.28 -9.32 6.40
CA ASP A 214 14.85 -8.01 6.86
C ASP A 214 13.87 -8.12 8.04
N HIS A 215 13.66 -7.00 8.70
CA HIS A 215 12.53 -6.76 9.58
C HIS A 215 11.89 -5.41 9.24
N PHE A 216 10.62 -5.44 8.85
CA PHE A 216 9.85 -4.25 8.55
C PHE A 216 8.97 -3.81 9.73
N VAL A 217 9.00 -2.53 10.08
CA VAL A 217 7.97 -1.90 10.90
C VAL A 217 7.09 -1.06 9.99
N ILE A 218 5.80 -1.39 9.93
CA ILE A 218 4.81 -0.73 9.07
C ILE A 218 4.04 0.29 9.89
N GLY A 219 4.25 1.56 9.58
CA GLY A 219 3.46 2.66 10.12
C GLY A 219 2.35 3.06 9.15
N LYS A 220 1.76 4.22 9.41
CA LYS A 220 0.74 4.81 8.54
C LYS A 220 1.47 5.56 7.42
N GLY A 221 1.75 4.85 6.32
CA GLY A 221 2.26 5.38 5.04
C GLY A 221 3.75 5.69 5.05
N ASN A 222 4.40 5.25 6.11
CA ASN A 222 5.83 5.14 6.26
C ASN A 222 6.14 3.70 6.69
N TYR A 223 7.42 3.37 6.64
CA TYR A 223 7.94 2.09 7.09
C TYR A 223 9.35 2.29 7.62
N PHE A 224 9.85 1.28 8.30
CA PHE A 224 11.24 1.15 8.69
C PHE A 224 11.72 -0.23 8.30
N SER A 225 12.84 -0.33 7.58
CA SER A 225 13.53 -1.58 7.27
C SER A 225 14.80 -1.64 8.11
N PHE A 226 14.99 -2.73 8.87
CA PHE A 226 16.21 -2.92 9.64
C PHE A 226 17.42 -3.11 8.70
N ALA A 227 17.24 -3.80 7.58
CA ALA A 227 18.30 -4.00 6.59
C ALA A 227 18.74 -2.68 5.93
N GLU A 228 17.79 -1.83 5.50
CA GLU A 228 18.10 -0.51 4.91
C GLU A 228 18.85 0.41 5.89
N GLN A 229 18.64 0.21 7.19
CA GLN A 229 19.28 0.99 8.25
C GLN A 229 20.56 0.35 8.80
N ASN A 230 21.04 -0.75 8.20
CA ASN A 230 22.22 -1.52 8.64
C ASN A 230 22.13 -1.99 10.11
N LEU A 231 20.93 -2.39 10.54
CA LEU A 231 20.65 -2.93 11.87
C LEU A 231 20.44 -4.45 11.88
N LEU A 232 20.72 -5.11 10.75
CA LEU A 232 20.65 -6.56 10.55
C LEU A 232 21.98 -7.09 10.03
#